data_AF-A0A9W7A291-F1
#
_entry.id   AF-A0A9W7A291-F1
#
_cell.length_a   1.000
_cell.length_b   1.000
_cell.length_c   1.000
_cell.angle_alpha   90.00
_cell.angle_beta   90.00
_cell.angle_gamma   90.00
#
_symmetry.space_group_name_H-M   'P 1'
#
loop_
_entity.id
_entity.type
_entity.pdbx_description
1 polymer ?
#
loop_
_entity_poly.entity_id
_entity_poly.type
_entity_poly.pdbx_seq_one_letter_code
_entity_poly.pdbx_strand_id
1 'polypeptide(L)'
;MDKLGQHVEDMQGGDEDRATSAASAVKELSMEAENRHRLFQEDGLVGGLTAVIEKACPATADAVVAIHNISDVRSEGGVTEKALYDFEGGRLFRAIRKVIQGETSSDMVAEKEGEEYKVPRENALLAMGTITLGGHEVQKGMFEYEGLMSCLVKVAEKEGEEYKVAREMALGAMQNIAIGGPEVKKGMFEYEGLMSCLVKVAEKEGEEYKVARENALGAMQNIAIGGPEVKKGMFEYEGLMSCLMKVLEKEGEEYKTLFNFVTNKGAGDAGGGSADVESAALAVEALLELSYPSPSSASSSTTAALDILTKKVDSSLESLPDLLKIYASTPSVLSSSFSDSASTAIAIIDRISLLKNKTSTAKAVSILKAAAKRKSIVTSTKDDEATVAVTKNAKNELMKTKEALERQIANAEEQERKLQQRLANAEKNSNDKIAALERKLAEAEAAKLKYRNDDMQAQMSEMMAAMSETRALVKGLDTKTDVIMSSVNTTLSSLQNFYTGVSEVPRYILVVPFAKKTESTTGKLSRFFSAPKEFFLSEPTAKLVILCSHDFSAVVDFEIKEPKQFVKDHAATIQMTL
;
A
#
# COMPACT_ATOMS: atom_id res chain seq x y z
N MET A 1 27.05 0.09 19.65
CA MET A 1 26.71 1.41 19.07
C MET A 1 27.96 2.22 18.71
N ASP A 2 28.94 2.43 19.60
CA ASP A 2 30.13 3.26 19.30
C ASP A 2 30.98 2.81 18.09
N LYS A 3 30.83 1.55 17.66
CA LYS A 3 31.52 0.98 16.49
C LYS A 3 30.65 0.90 15.23
N LEU A 4 29.46 1.52 15.22
CA LEU A 4 28.50 1.34 14.14
C LEU A 4 29.05 1.81 12.79
N GLY A 5 29.69 2.99 12.73
CA GLY A 5 30.36 3.46 11.51
C GLY A 5 31.42 2.48 10.98
N GLN A 6 32.22 1.86 11.86
CA GLN A 6 33.18 0.82 11.46
C GLN A 6 32.48 -0.42 10.90
N HIS A 7 31.35 -0.84 11.50
CA HIS A 7 30.57 -1.96 10.97
C HIS A 7 29.98 -1.66 9.59
N VAL A 8 29.55 -0.42 9.34
CA VAL A 8 29.09 0.01 8.01
C VAL A 8 30.22 -0.09 6.99
N GLU A 9 31.41 0.45 7.32
CA GLU A 9 32.59 0.34 6.45
C GLU A 9 33.00 -1.11 6.20
N ASP A 10 32.98 -1.96 7.22
CA ASP A 10 33.33 -3.38 7.13
C ASP A 10 32.34 -4.17 6.24
N MET A 11 31.04 -3.87 6.30
CA MET A 11 30.03 -4.48 5.42
C MET A 11 30.18 -4.05 3.95
N GLN A 12 30.51 -2.78 3.73
CA GLN A 12 30.74 -2.22 2.39
C GLN A 12 32.10 -2.62 1.80
N GLY A 13 33.06 -2.99 2.65
CA GLY A 13 34.39 -3.47 2.26
C GLY A 13 34.37 -4.80 1.49
N GLY A 14 35.52 -5.21 0.96
CA GLY A 14 35.65 -6.46 0.19
C GLY A 14 35.92 -7.72 1.02
N ASP A 15 36.14 -7.59 2.33
CA ASP A 15 36.53 -8.68 3.23
C ASP A 15 35.27 -9.38 3.78
N GLU A 16 35.05 -10.63 3.36
CA GLU A 16 33.84 -11.41 3.70
C GLU A 16 33.74 -11.74 5.19
N ASP A 17 34.87 -12.02 5.86
CA ASP A 17 34.90 -12.35 7.29
C ASP A 17 34.52 -11.11 8.12
N ARG A 18 35.03 -9.93 7.73
CA ARG A 18 34.66 -8.66 8.37
C ARG A 18 33.21 -8.30 8.12
N ALA A 19 32.73 -8.43 6.88
CA ALA A 19 31.34 -8.19 6.53
C ALA A 19 30.39 -9.11 7.33
N THR A 20 30.79 -10.38 7.53
CA THR A 20 30.05 -11.34 8.35
C THR A 20 30.01 -10.94 9.81
N SER A 21 31.17 -10.62 10.40
CA SER A 21 31.22 -10.17 11.79
C SER A 21 30.42 -8.88 12.00
N ALA A 22 30.48 -7.95 11.06
CA ALA A 22 29.75 -6.69 11.11
C ALA A 22 28.23 -6.90 10.97
N ALA A 23 27.77 -7.71 10.01
CA ALA A 23 26.34 -8.00 9.85
C ALA A 23 25.75 -8.71 11.08
N SER A 24 26.48 -9.67 11.66
CA SER A 24 26.08 -10.34 12.91
C SER A 24 25.99 -9.35 14.07
N ALA A 25 26.96 -8.43 14.20
CA ALA A 25 26.93 -7.41 15.24
C ALA A 25 25.74 -6.44 15.06
N VAL A 26 25.44 -6.02 13.83
CA VAL A 26 24.28 -5.16 13.54
C VAL A 26 22.97 -5.91 13.83
N LYS A 27 22.87 -7.19 13.47
CA LYS A 27 21.74 -8.05 13.84
C LYS A 27 21.53 -8.06 15.34
N GLU A 28 22.57 -8.34 16.13
CA GLU A 28 22.46 -8.37 17.59
C GLU A 28 22.00 -7.02 18.15
N LEU A 29 22.57 -5.92 17.65
CA LEU A 29 22.16 -4.57 18.05
C LEU A 29 20.69 -4.30 17.70
N SER A 30 20.21 -4.77 16.55
CA SER A 30 18.84 -4.55 16.07
C SER A 30 17.76 -5.27 16.87
N MET A 31 18.12 -6.26 17.70
CA MET A 31 17.16 -6.95 18.57
C MET A 31 16.59 -6.03 19.65
N GLU A 32 17.37 -5.04 20.10
CA GLU A 32 16.96 -4.07 21.10
C GLU A 32 16.16 -2.91 20.49
N ALA A 33 14.95 -2.65 21.00
CA ALA A 33 14.04 -1.64 20.43
C ALA A 33 14.65 -0.23 20.38
N GLU A 34 15.39 0.16 21.42
CA GLU A 34 16.05 1.46 21.50
C GLU A 34 17.15 1.64 20.44
N ASN A 35 17.81 0.55 20.05
CA ASN A 35 18.86 0.58 19.04
C ASN A 35 18.27 0.66 17.63
N ARG A 36 17.12 0.05 17.37
CA ARG A 36 16.54 0.03 16.02
C ARG A 36 16.33 1.42 15.44
N HIS A 37 15.87 2.38 16.24
CA HIS A 37 15.69 3.77 15.79
C HIS A 37 17.03 4.44 15.47
N ARG A 38 18.08 4.17 16.26
CA ARG A 38 19.42 4.71 16.03
C ARG A 38 20.09 4.07 14.81
N LEU A 39 19.94 2.77 14.64
CA LEU A 39 20.41 2.04 13.47
C LEU A 39 19.74 2.57 12.19
N PHE A 40 18.43 2.85 12.23
CA PHE A 40 17.72 3.45 11.11
C PHE A 40 18.25 4.84 10.72
N GLN A 41 18.71 5.62 11.71
CA GLN A 41 19.28 6.96 11.48
C GLN A 41 20.73 6.94 11.00
N GLU A 42 21.41 5.79 11.03
CA GLU A 42 22.80 5.70 10.64
C GLU A 42 22.94 5.68 9.12
N ASP A 43 23.58 6.72 8.59
CA ASP A 43 23.85 6.86 7.16
C ASP A 43 24.65 5.68 6.62
N GLY A 44 24.17 5.09 5.53
CA GLY A 44 24.86 3.99 4.83
C GLY A 44 24.71 2.61 5.47
N LEU A 45 24.01 2.47 6.61
CA LEU A 45 23.78 1.17 7.23
C LEU A 45 22.96 0.23 6.34
N VAL A 46 21.83 0.70 5.81
CA VAL A 46 20.98 -0.09 4.91
C VAL A 46 21.73 -0.43 3.63
N GLY A 47 22.57 0.47 3.12
CA GLY A 47 23.46 0.24 1.99
C GLY A 47 24.52 -0.82 2.27
N GLY A 48 25.12 -0.80 3.46
CA GLY A 48 26.05 -1.82 3.92
C GLY A 48 25.39 -3.20 4.03
N LEU A 49 24.22 -3.28 4.68
CA LEU A 49 23.45 -4.52 4.77
C LEU A 49 23.03 -5.03 3.39
N THR A 50 22.60 -4.13 2.48
CA THR A 50 22.26 -4.48 1.10
C THR A 50 23.48 -5.04 0.36
N ALA A 51 24.67 -4.44 0.53
CA ALA A 51 25.90 -4.95 -0.07
C ALA A 51 26.26 -6.36 0.44
N VAL A 52 25.99 -6.64 1.71
CA VAL A 52 26.15 -8.00 2.27
C VAL A 52 25.20 -8.99 1.60
N ILE A 53 23.92 -8.62 1.44
CA ILE A 53 22.92 -9.47 0.78
C ILE A 53 23.28 -9.70 -0.69
N GLU A 54 23.76 -8.68 -1.40
CA GLU A 54 24.18 -8.80 -2.81
C GLU A 54 25.35 -9.77 -3.01
N LYS A 55 26.23 -9.91 -2.01
CA LYS A 55 27.34 -10.87 -2.03
C LYS A 55 26.86 -12.31 -1.86
N ALA A 56 25.65 -12.53 -1.34
CA ALA A 56 25.08 -13.85 -1.05
C ALA A 56 26.01 -14.74 -0.19
N CYS A 57 26.75 -14.13 0.74
CA CYS A 57 27.64 -14.82 1.67
C CYS A 57 26.88 -15.33 2.92
N PRO A 58 27.50 -16.11 3.83
CA PRO A 58 26.85 -16.59 5.06
C PRO A 58 26.20 -15.48 5.90
N ALA A 59 26.78 -14.27 5.86
CA ALA A 59 26.27 -13.08 6.51
C ALA A 59 24.92 -12.57 5.99
N THR A 60 24.47 -13.06 4.83
CA THR A 60 23.19 -12.67 4.21
C THR A 60 22.04 -12.89 5.18
N ALA A 61 22.02 -14.02 5.88
CA ALA A 61 20.98 -14.31 6.88
C ALA A 61 20.94 -13.23 7.97
N ASP A 62 22.11 -12.85 8.51
CA ASP A 62 22.20 -11.84 9.57
C ASP A 62 21.84 -10.45 9.05
N ALA A 63 22.29 -10.09 7.84
CA ALA A 63 21.97 -8.81 7.23
C ALA A 63 20.46 -8.66 6.96
N VAL A 64 19.83 -9.73 6.48
CA VAL A 64 18.39 -9.80 6.23
C VAL A 64 17.60 -9.67 7.54
N VAL A 65 18.01 -10.36 8.61
CA VAL A 65 17.39 -10.24 9.94
C VAL A 65 17.58 -8.83 10.51
N ALA A 66 18.75 -8.22 10.33
CA ALA A 66 19.00 -6.85 10.75
C ALA A 66 18.06 -5.87 10.03
N ILE A 67 17.91 -5.98 8.70
CA ILE A 67 16.96 -5.17 7.92
C ILE A 67 15.53 -5.39 8.41
N HIS A 68 15.14 -6.64 8.64
CA HIS A 68 13.82 -6.99 9.18
C HIS A 68 13.55 -6.25 10.50
N ASN A 69 14.45 -6.39 11.47
CA ASN A 69 14.34 -5.75 12.77
C ASN A 69 14.28 -4.23 12.63
N ILE A 70 15.19 -3.61 11.86
CA ILE A 70 15.22 -2.16 11.64
C ILE A 70 13.92 -1.66 10.97
N SER A 71 13.33 -2.46 10.08
CA SER A 71 12.09 -2.11 9.37
C SER A 71 10.84 -2.14 10.28
N ASP A 72 10.90 -2.84 11.41
CA ASP A 72 9.79 -2.96 12.37
C ASP A 72 9.58 -1.70 13.24
N VAL A 73 10.41 -0.66 13.08
CA VAL A 73 10.28 0.64 13.80
C VAL A 73 9.06 1.46 13.30
N ARG A 74 8.14 0.84 12.56
CA ARG A 74 7.03 1.47 11.82
C ARG A 74 6.02 2.26 12.66
N SER A 75 6.06 2.20 13.99
CA SER A 75 5.02 2.83 14.81
C SER A 75 5.16 4.35 15.02
N GLU A 76 6.27 5.02 14.66
CA GLU A 76 6.50 6.42 15.11
C GLU A 76 6.79 7.49 14.04
N GLY A 77 6.74 7.18 12.74
CA GLY A 77 6.78 8.24 11.71
C GLY A 77 7.19 7.75 10.33
N GLY A 78 6.43 8.17 9.30
CA GLY A 78 6.49 7.73 7.90
C GLY A 78 7.78 8.00 7.11
N VAL A 79 8.94 8.03 7.76
CA VAL A 79 10.27 8.14 7.15
C VAL A 79 10.71 6.82 6.50
N THR A 80 10.10 5.69 6.91
CA THR A 80 10.41 4.34 6.39
C THR A 80 10.00 4.13 4.93
N GLU A 81 8.87 4.68 4.46
CA GLU A 81 8.45 4.46 3.07
C GLU A 81 9.35 5.16 2.07
N LYS A 82 9.73 6.41 2.33
CA LYS A 82 10.54 7.20 1.41
C LYS A 82 12.01 6.74 1.37
N ALA A 83 12.60 6.35 2.51
CA ALA A 83 13.99 5.88 2.56
C ALA A 83 14.18 4.51 1.88
N LEU A 84 13.23 3.59 2.06
CA LEU A 84 13.22 2.31 1.34
C LEU A 84 13.00 2.52 -0.18
N TYR A 85 12.26 3.55 -0.59
CA TYR A 85 11.95 3.81 -2.01
C TYR A 85 13.03 4.62 -2.75
N ASP A 86 13.56 5.69 -2.16
CA ASP A 86 14.33 6.72 -2.88
C ASP A 86 15.81 6.35 -3.14
N PHE A 87 16.41 5.40 -2.41
CA PHE A 87 17.87 5.19 -2.50
C PHE A 87 18.31 3.73 -2.69
N GLU A 88 17.53 2.76 -2.21
CA GLU A 88 18.00 1.37 -2.06
C GLU A 88 16.97 0.28 -2.37
N GLY A 89 15.67 0.57 -2.47
CA GLY A 89 14.63 -0.46 -2.69
C GLY A 89 14.88 -1.32 -3.92
N GLY A 90 15.26 -0.72 -5.04
CA GLY A 90 15.62 -1.48 -6.24
C GLY A 90 16.86 -2.37 -6.05
N ARG A 91 17.86 -1.96 -5.25
CA ARG A 91 19.05 -2.78 -4.95
C ARG A 91 18.73 -3.88 -3.95
N LEU A 92 17.99 -3.57 -2.89
CA LEU A 92 17.56 -4.54 -1.90
C LEU A 92 16.65 -5.61 -2.52
N PHE A 93 15.66 -5.23 -3.33
CA PHE A 93 14.81 -6.19 -4.03
C PHE A 93 15.60 -7.02 -5.03
N ARG A 94 16.59 -6.44 -5.72
CA ARG A 94 17.53 -7.20 -6.55
C ARG A 94 18.30 -8.24 -5.75
N ALA A 95 18.88 -7.83 -4.62
CA ALA A 95 19.69 -8.66 -3.77
C ALA A 95 18.87 -9.83 -3.20
N ILE A 96 17.69 -9.54 -2.66
CA ILE A 96 16.74 -10.54 -2.17
C ILE A 96 16.32 -11.48 -3.29
N ARG A 97 15.95 -10.96 -4.47
CA ARG A 97 15.57 -11.76 -5.62
C ARG A 97 16.69 -12.74 -6.02
N LYS A 98 17.95 -12.27 -6.06
CA LYS A 98 19.11 -13.12 -6.32
C LYS A 98 19.26 -14.24 -5.29
N VAL A 99 19.14 -13.91 -4.00
CA VAL A 99 19.20 -14.91 -2.91
C VAL A 99 18.09 -15.95 -3.05
N ILE A 100 16.86 -15.53 -3.38
CA ILE A 100 15.73 -16.45 -3.61
C ILE A 100 16.00 -17.38 -4.79
N GLN A 101 16.54 -16.85 -5.88
CA GLN A 101 16.90 -17.63 -7.08
C GLN A 101 18.16 -18.49 -6.90
N GLY A 102 18.91 -18.31 -5.80
CA GLY A 102 20.22 -18.96 -5.62
C GLY A 102 21.30 -18.42 -6.56
N GLU A 103 21.12 -17.20 -7.10
CA GLU A 103 22.11 -16.52 -7.94
C GLU A 103 23.22 -15.94 -7.04
N THR A 104 24.34 -16.67 -6.91
CA THR A 104 25.55 -16.15 -6.24
C THR A 104 26.49 -15.50 -7.25
N SER A 105 27.35 -14.59 -6.78
CA SER A 105 28.26 -13.77 -7.60
C SER A 105 29.41 -14.53 -8.28
N SER A 106 29.50 -15.86 -8.12
CA SER A 106 30.53 -16.70 -8.71
C SER A 106 29.98 -17.46 -9.93
N ASP A 107 30.62 -17.24 -11.08
CA ASP A 107 30.29 -17.76 -12.40
C ASP A 107 29.82 -19.23 -12.40
N MET A 108 28.50 -19.44 -12.43
CA MET A 108 27.77 -20.38 -13.30
C MET A 108 26.29 -20.39 -12.93
N VAL A 109 25.46 -20.03 -13.91
CA VAL A 109 23.99 -19.98 -13.88
C VAL A 109 23.41 -21.40 -13.77
N ALA A 110 23.48 -21.99 -12.58
CA ALA A 110 22.69 -23.15 -12.23
C ALA A 110 21.96 -22.82 -10.93
N GLU A 111 20.62 -22.93 -10.92
CA GLU A 111 19.81 -22.86 -9.69
C GLU A 111 20.39 -23.89 -8.71
N LYS A 112 21.11 -23.43 -7.68
CA LYS A 112 21.62 -24.31 -6.64
C LYS A 112 20.48 -24.58 -5.66
N GLU A 113 19.86 -25.75 -5.78
CA GLU A 113 18.81 -26.24 -4.89
C GLU A 113 19.37 -26.92 -3.62
N GLY A 114 20.63 -26.69 -3.26
CA GLY A 114 21.25 -27.31 -2.10
C GLY A 114 20.72 -26.77 -0.76
N GLU A 115 20.77 -27.60 0.29
CA GLU A 115 20.43 -27.25 1.69
C GLU A 115 21.15 -25.98 2.18
N GLU A 116 22.34 -25.70 1.64
CA GLU A 116 23.11 -24.48 1.96
C GLU A 116 22.33 -23.18 1.65
N TYR A 117 21.43 -23.20 0.67
CA TYR A 117 20.63 -22.04 0.26
C TYR A 117 19.24 -22.00 0.90
N LYS A 118 18.86 -23.04 1.65
CA LYS A 118 17.56 -23.11 2.31
C LYS A 118 17.37 -21.97 3.31
N VAL A 119 18.29 -21.85 4.26
CA VAL A 119 18.22 -20.84 5.33
C VAL A 119 18.32 -19.40 4.77
N PRO A 120 19.28 -19.06 3.87
CA PRO A 120 19.30 -17.75 3.22
C PRO A 120 18.01 -17.41 2.48
N ARG A 121 17.42 -18.37 1.75
CA ARG A 121 16.16 -18.17 1.02
C ARG A 121 14.99 -17.91 1.95
N GLU A 122 14.83 -18.74 2.99
CA GLU A 122 13.76 -18.59 3.99
C GLU A 122 13.86 -17.24 4.69
N ASN A 123 15.07 -16.82 5.09
CA ASN A 123 15.30 -15.50 5.69
C ASN A 123 14.97 -14.37 4.71
N ALA A 124 15.42 -14.48 3.45
CA ALA A 124 15.15 -13.46 2.44
C ALA A 124 13.64 -13.29 2.20
N LEU A 125 12.88 -14.38 2.15
CA LEU A 125 11.42 -14.37 2.04
C LEU A 125 10.76 -13.81 3.30
N LEU A 126 11.28 -14.12 4.49
CA LEU A 126 10.78 -13.55 5.75
C LEU A 126 10.95 -12.03 5.79
N ALA A 127 12.13 -11.52 5.40
CA ALA A 127 12.34 -10.09 5.32
C ALA A 127 11.44 -9.45 4.27
N MET A 128 11.21 -10.08 3.11
CA MET A 128 10.19 -9.60 2.17
C MET A 128 8.81 -9.53 2.81
N GLY A 129 8.38 -10.58 3.50
CA GLY A 129 7.10 -10.61 4.22
C GLY A 129 6.97 -9.43 5.19
N THR A 130 8.07 -8.95 5.75
CA THR A 130 8.06 -7.81 6.68
C THR A 130 8.12 -6.47 5.96
N ILE A 131 8.96 -6.35 4.94
CA ILE A 131 9.05 -5.13 4.12
C ILE A 131 7.68 -4.86 3.48
N THR A 132 6.99 -5.89 2.99
CA THR A 132 5.65 -5.83 2.39
C THR A 132 4.54 -5.38 3.34
N LEU A 133 4.73 -5.46 4.67
CA LEU A 133 3.83 -4.82 5.65
C LEU A 133 3.91 -3.28 5.62
N GLY A 134 4.61 -2.71 4.63
CA GLY A 134 4.70 -1.28 4.43
C GLY A 134 3.39 -0.69 3.99
N GLY A 135 3.36 0.63 3.85
CA GLY A 135 2.22 1.24 3.20
C GLY A 135 2.22 0.93 1.71
N HIS A 136 1.22 1.49 1.04
CA HIS A 136 0.85 1.10 -0.32
C HIS A 136 1.96 1.30 -1.35
N GLU A 137 2.85 2.27 -1.16
CA GLU A 137 3.95 2.53 -2.08
C GLU A 137 5.00 1.41 -2.07
N VAL A 138 5.26 0.80 -0.91
CA VAL A 138 6.18 -0.34 -0.79
C VAL A 138 5.59 -1.56 -1.49
N GLN A 139 4.31 -1.83 -1.25
CA GLN A 139 3.59 -2.94 -1.88
C GLN A 139 3.57 -2.79 -3.40
N LYS A 140 3.32 -1.56 -3.89
CA LYS A 140 3.38 -1.22 -5.31
C LYS A 140 4.77 -1.40 -5.90
N GLY A 141 5.80 -0.84 -5.26
CA GLY A 141 7.19 -0.98 -5.72
C GLY A 141 7.65 -2.44 -5.78
N MET A 142 7.23 -3.27 -4.82
CA MET A 142 7.54 -4.70 -4.83
C MET A 142 6.80 -5.46 -5.94
N PHE A 143 5.53 -5.13 -6.19
CA PHE A 143 4.79 -5.72 -7.30
C PHE A 143 5.40 -5.35 -8.66
N GLU A 144 5.76 -4.08 -8.85
CA GLU A 144 6.33 -3.56 -10.10
C GLU A 144 7.81 -3.96 -10.31
N TYR A 145 8.50 -4.44 -9.26
CA TYR A 145 9.89 -4.85 -9.37
C TYR A 145 10.02 -6.08 -10.28
N GLU A 146 10.74 -5.89 -11.39
CA GLU A 146 10.88 -6.88 -12.45
C GLU A 146 11.34 -8.24 -11.91
N GLY A 147 10.55 -9.27 -12.19
CA GLY A 147 10.84 -10.67 -11.87
C GLY A 147 10.64 -11.07 -10.40
N LEU A 148 10.34 -10.15 -9.47
CA LEU A 148 10.10 -10.52 -8.07
C LEU A 148 8.88 -11.44 -7.93
N MET A 149 7.76 -11.05 -8.54
CA MET A 149 6.53 -11.85 -8.50
C MET A 149 6.74 -13.23 -9.17
N SER A 150 7.53 -13.29 -10.25
CA SER A 150 7.90 -14.55 -10.90
C SER A 150 8.66 -15.47 -9.92
N CYS A 151 9.63 -14.93 -9.19
CA CYS A 151 10.39 -15.69 -8.19
C CYS A 151 9.49 -16.20 -7.06
N LEU A 152 8.58 -15.36 -6.55
CA LEU A 152 7.63 -15.76 -5.52
C LEU A 152 6.72 -16.89 -6.00
N VAL A 153 6.16 -16.79 -7.22
CA VAL A 153 5.31 -17.84 -7.81
C VAL A 153 6.09 -19.15 -7.95
N LYS A 154 7.33 -19.09 -8.46
CA LYS A 154 8.18 -20.28 -8.58
C LYS A 154 8.43 -20.97 -7.23
N VAL A 155 8.74 -20.20 -6.17
CA VAL A 155 8.95 -20.77 -4.83
C VAL A 155 7.66 -21.36 -4.28
N ALA A 156 6.52 -20.67 -4.47
CA ALA A 156 5.23 -21.14 -4.01
C ALA A 156 4.77 -22.45 -4.69
N GLU A 157 5.20 -22.69 -5.94
CA GLU A 157 4.92 -23.93 -6.68
C GLU A 157 5.85 -25.11 -6.32
N LYS A 158 6.98 -24.88 -5.62
CA LYS A 158 7.87 -25.99 -5.21
C LYS A 158 7.16 -26.88 -4.20
N GLU A 159 7.20 -28.19 -4.42
CA GLU A 159 6.63 -29.22 -3.53
C GLU A 159 7.73 -29.86 -2.67
N GLY A 160 7.36 -30.52 -1.56
CA GLY A 160 8.30 -31.13 -0.63
C GLY A 160 8.34 -30.42 0.74
N GLU A 161 8.81 -31.14 1.76
CA GLU A 161 8.90 -30.65 3.15
C GLU A 161 10.08 -29.67 3.29
N GLU A 162 11.12 -29.86 2.50
CA GLU A 162 12.29 -28.98 2.42
C GLU A 162 11.93 -27.55 1.95
N TYR A 163 10.83 -27.41 1.21
CA TYR A 163 10.34 -26.12 0.73
C TYR A 163 9.14 -25.59 1.52
N LYS A 164 8.69 -26.29 2.56
CA LYS A 164 7.51 -25.89 3.33
C LYS A 164 7.58 -24.44 3.81
N VAL A 165 8.63 -24.09 4.54
CA VAL A 165 8.80 -22.75 5.11
C VAL A 165 8.97 -21.71 4.01
N ALA A 166 9.79 -21.99 2.98
CA ALA A 166 9.95 -21.07 1.85
C ALA A 166 8.63 -20.81 1.10
N ARG A 167 7.81 -21.85 0.90
CA ARG A 167 6.48 -21.76 0.29
C ARG A 167 5.55 -20.88 1.12
N GLU A 168 5.47 -21.15 2.43
CA GLU A 168 4.66 -20.38 3.37
C GLU A 168 5.04 -18.89 3.36
N MET A 169 6.34 -18.59 3.42
CA MET A 169 6.84 -17.21 3.42
C MET A 169 6.65 -16.51 2.08
N ALA A 170 6.82 -17.21 0.96
CA ALA A 170 6.55 -16.66 -0.37
C ALA A 170 5.07 -16.27 -0.53
N LEU A 171 4.16 -17.14 -0.10
CA LEU A 171 2.72 -16.86 -0.13
C LEU A 171 2.33 -15.76 0.87
N GLY A 172 2.96 -15.71 2.04
CA GLY A 172 2.77 -14.62 3.00
C GLY A 172 3.21 -13.26 2.43
N ALA A 173 4.34 -13.23 1.71
CA ALA A 173 4.77 -12.03 1.00
C ALA A 173 3.78 -11.63 -0.10
N MET A 174 3.26 -12.58 -0.89
CA MET A 174 2.20 -12.30 -1.88
C MET A 174 0.93 -11.75 -1.22
N GLN A 175 0.50 -12.33 -0.10
CA GLN A 175 -0.65 -11.86 0.65
C GLN A 175 -0.48 -10.41 1.10
N ASN A 176 0.70 -10.07 1.61
CA ASN A 176 1.01 -8.72 2.05
C ASN A 176 1.13 -7.73 0.88
N ILE A 177 1.70 -8.12 -0.26
CA ILE A 177 1.69 -7.31 -1.49
C ILE A 177 0.25 -7.01 -1.92
N ALA A 178 -0.65 -8.00 -1.83
CA ALA A 178 -2.05 -7.85 -2.21
C ALA A 178 -2.85 -6.86 -1.33
N ILE A 179 -2.32 -6.45 -0.17
CA ILE A 179 -2.91 -5.37 0.66
C ILE A 179 -2.82 -4.00 -0.05
N GLY A 180 -1.96 -3.90 -1.08
CA GLY A 180 -1.73 -2.73 -1.92
C GLY A 180 -2.97 -2.02 -2.47
N GLY A 181 -2.70 -0.88 -3.10
CA GLY A 181 -3.73 -0.10 -3.79
C GLY A 181 -4.47 -0.90 -4.88
N PRO A 182 -5.58 -0.36 -5.41
CA PRO A 182 -6.36 -1.00 -6.47
C PRO A 182 -5.53 -1.43 -7.69
N GLU A 183 -4.48 -0.66 -8.01
CA GLU A 183 -3.56 -0.93 -9.13
C GLU A 183 -2.75 -2.21 -8.88
N VAL A 184 -2.26 -2.41 -7.65
CA VAL A 184 -1.52 -3.62 -7.26
C VAL A 184 -2.43 -4.83 -7.31
N LYS A 185 -3.64 -4.73 -6.77
CA LYS A 185 -4.63 -5.82 -6.78
C LYS A 185 -5.02 -6.22 -8.20
N LYS A 186 -5.26 -5.23 -9.07
CA LYS A 186 -5.54 -5.46 -10.50
C LYS A 186 -4.35 -6.12 -11.18
N GLY A 187 -3.15 -5.58 -10.99
CA GLY A 187 -1.93 -6.13 -11.57
C GLY A 187 -1.65 -7.55 -11.11
N MET A 188 -1.85 -7.87 -9.83
CA MET A 188 -1.70 -9.23 -9.31
C MET A 188 -2.72 -10.19 -9.93
N PHE A 189 -3.98 -9.79 -10.07
CA PHE A 189 -4.98 -10.62 -10.74
C PHE A 189 -4.62 -10.91 -12.21
N GLU A 190 -4.10 -9.91 -12.92
CA GLU A 190 -3.68 -10.01 -14.32
C GLU A 190 -2.30 -10.70 -14.49
N TYR A 191 -1.55 -10.89 -13.41
CA TYR A 191 -0.21 -11.48 -13.46
C TYR A 191 -0.28 -12.94 -13.86
N GLU A 192 0.41 -13.28 -14.96
CA GLU A 192 0.40 -14.61 -15.55
C GLU A 192 0.85 -15.68 -14.54
N GLY A 193 -0.01 -16.69 -14.34
CA GLY A 193 0.26 -17.83 -13.46
C GLY A 193 0.03 -17.59 -11.97
N LEU A 194 -0.11 -16.35 -11.48
CA LEU A 194 -0.30 -16.09 -10.04
C LEU A 194 -1.59 -16.71 -9.52
N MET A 195 -2.74 -16.39 -10.13
CA MET A 195 -4.04 -16.95 -9.70
C MET A 195 -4.05 -18.48 -9.80
N SER A 196 -3.41 -19.06 -10.82
CA SER A 196 -3.29 -20.51 -10.95
C SER A 196 -2.47 -21.11 -9.81
N CYS A 197 -1.34 -20.48 -9.46
CA CYS A 197 -0.50 -20.89 -8.34
C CYS A 197 -1.28 -20.85 -7.02
N LEU A 198 -1.96 -19.73 -6.73
CA LEU A 198 -2.75 -19.58 -5.51
C LEU A 198 -3.85 -20.65 -5.40
N VAL A 199 -4.59 -20.91 -6.48
CA VAL A 199 -5.65 -21.93 -6.52
C VAL A 199 -5.07 -23.32 -6.30
N LYS A 200 -3.98 -23.67 -6.99
CA LYS A 200 -3.30 -24.96 -6.82
C LYS A 200 -2.87 -25.19 -5.37
N VAL A 201 -2.26 -24.19 -4.72
CA VAL A 201 -1.81 -24.31 -3.33
C VAL A 201 -3.01 -24.43 -2.39
N ALA A 202 -4.06 -23.64 -2.58
CA ALA A 202 -5.27 -23.71 -1.77
C ALA A 202 -5.98 -25.08 -1.84
N GLU A 203 -5.83 -25.82 -2.96
CA GLU A 203 -6.35 -27.17 -3.10
C GLU A 203 -5.48 -28.27 -2.45
N LYS A 204 -4.23 -27.96 -2.05
CA LYS A 204 -3.32 -28.96 -1.44
C LYS A 204 -3.79 -29.35 -0.05
N GLU A 205 -3.92 -30.64 0.20
CA GLU A 205 -4.26 -31.18 1.53
C GLU A 205 -3.00 -31.44 2.36
N GLY A 206 -3.18 -31.73 3.65
CA GLY A 206 -2.08 -32.02 4.59
C GLY A 206 -1.78 -30.85 5.54
N GLU A 207 -1.21 -31.19 6.70
CA GLU A 207 -0.77 -30.21 7.72
C GLU A 207 0.44 -29.41 7.23
N GLU A 208 1.27 -30.00 6.36
CA GLU A 208 2.42 -29.35 5.75
C GLU A 208 2.04 -28.22 4.78
N TYR A 209 0.78 -28.18 4.31
CA TYR A 209 0.26 -27.11 3.48
C TYR A 209 -0.67 -26.15 4.24
N LYS A 210 -0.94 -26.35 5.53
CA LYS A 210 -1.95 -25.56 6.26
C LYS A 210 -1.68 -24.05 6.18
N VAL A 211 -0.50 -23.61 6.60
CA VAL A 211 -0.12 -22.18 6.58
C VAL A 211 -0.02 -21.65 5.14
N ALA A 212 0.48 -22.46 4.20
CA ALA A 212 0.55 -22.10 2.79
C ALA A 212 -0.86 -21.89 2.19
N ARG A 213 -1.83 -22.75 2.52
CA ARG A 213 -3.24 -22.59 2.14
C ARG A 213 -3.81 -21.30 2.72
N GLU A 214 -3.63 -21.05 4.01
CA GLU A 214 -4.10 -19.82 4.68
C GLU A 214 -3.57 -18.57 4.00
N ASN A 215 -2.27 -18.51 3.72
CA ASN A 215 -1.64 -17.37 3.05
C ASN A 215 -2.13 -17.23 1.60
N ALA A 216 -2.31 -18.34 0.86
CA ALA A 216 -2.83 -18.31 -0.51
C ALA A 216 -4.27 -17.77 -0.55
N LEU A 217 -5.13 -18.23 0.36
CA LEU A 217 -6.50 -17.76 0.50
C LEU A 217 -6.57 -16.31 0.95
N GLY A 218 -5.69 -15.90 1.87
CA GLY A 218 -5.54 -14.51 2.29
C GLY A 218 -5.11 -13.60 1.14
N ALA A 219 -4.20 -14.05 0.28
CA ALA A 219 -3.81 -13.32 -0.92
C ALA A 219 -4.98 -13.16 -1.90
N MET A 220 -5.73 -14.25 -2.17
CA MET A 220 -6.95 -14.18 -2.99
C MET A 220 -7.98 -13.20 -2.41
N GLN A 221 -8.17 -13.22 -1.08
CA GLN A 221 -9.07 -12.28 -0.42
C GLN A 221 -8.65 -10.84 -0.63
N ASN A 222 -7.37 -10.53 -0.41
CA ASN A 222 -6.85 -9.18 -0.58
C ASN A 222 -6.99 -8.71 -2.04
N ILE A 223 -6.71 -9.59 -3.02
CA ILE A 223 -6.92 -9.31 -4.45
C ILE A 223 -8.40 -9.05 -4.75
N ALA A 224 -9.33 -9.84 -4.19
CA ALA A 224 -10.77 -9.71 -4.41
C ALA A 224 -11.36 -8.39 -3.87
N ILE A 225 -10.68 -7.73 -2.92
CA ILE A 225 -11.05 -6.38 -2.44
C ILE A 225 -10.68 -5.31 -3.49
N GLY A 226 -10.12 -5.70 -4.64
CA GLY A 226 -9.91 -4.82 -5.79
C GLY A 226 -11.21 -4.25 -6.38
N GLY A 227 -11.05 -3.48 -7.45
CA GLY A 227 -12.19 -2.88 -8.15
C GLY A 227 -13.15 -3.91 -8.76
N PRO A 228 -14.32 -3.48 -9.28
CA PRO A 228 -15.34 -4.36 -9.86
C PRO A 228 -14.81 -5.29 -10.96
N GLU A 229 -13.84 -4.83 -11.75
CA GLU A 229 -13.18 -5.62 -12.79
C GLU A 229 -12.46 -6.86 -12.22
N VAL A 230 -11.73 -6.69 -11.11
CA VAL A 230 -11.01 -7.78 -10.44
C VAL A 230 -11.99 -8.77 -9.82
N LYS A 231 -13.04 -8.27 -9.14
CA LYS A 231 -14.09 -9.11 -8.57
C LYS A 231 -14.78 -9.97 -9.62
N LYS A 232 -15.16 -9.36 -10.75
CA LYS A 232 -15.76 -10.06 -11.88
C LYS A 232 -14.79 -11.10 -12.46
N GLY A 233 -13.55 -10.69 -12.72
CA GLY A 233 -12.52 -11.58 -13.25
C GLY A 233 -12.25 -12.78 -12.35
N MET A 234 -12.18 -12.58 -11.02
CA MET A 234 -12.04 -13.67 -10.06
C MET A 234 -13.24 -14.61 -10.07
N PHE A 235 -14.47 -14.08 -10.14
CA PHE A 235 -15.68 -14.92 -10.22
C PHE A 235 -15.70 -15.77 -11.50
N GLU A 236 -15.20 -15.23 -12.60
CA GLU A 236 -15.08 -15.91 -13.90
C GLU A 236 -13.83 -16.81 -14.01
N TYR A 237 -12.88 -16.71 -13.07
CA TYR A 237 -11.65 -17.48 -13.09
C TYR A 237 -11.93 -18.98 -12.91
N GLU A 238 -11.50 -19.76 -13.91
CA GLU A 238 -11.77 -21.20 -13.94
C GLU A 238 -11.18 -21.91 -12.72
N GLY A 239 -12.01 -22.72 -12.06
CA GLY A 239 -11.61 -23.51 -10.90
C GLY A 239 -11.59 -22.77 -9.56
N LEU A 240 -11.53 -21.42 -9.52
CA LEU A 240 -11.44 -20.68 -8.25
C LEU A 240 -12.67 -20.93 -7.36
N MET A 241 -13.88 -20.73 -7.88
CA MET A 241 -15.10 -20.95 -7.09
C MET A 241 -15.24 -22.40 -6.63
N SER A 242 -14.82 -23.37 -7.46
CA SER A 242 -14.84 -24.77 -7.06
C SER A 242 -13.82 -25.06 -5.95
N CYS A 243 -12.63 -24.49 -6.02
CA CYS A 243 -11.59 -24.59 -5.00
C CYS A 243 -12.11 -24.04 -3.66
N LEU A 244 -12.64 -22.82 -3.65
CA LEU A 244 -13.17 -22.18 -2.45
C LEU A 244 -14.31 -22.98 -1.81
N MET A 245 -15.24 -23.51 -2.61
CA MET A 245 -16.32 -24.37 -2.10
C MET A 245 -15.78 -25.67 -1.48
N LYS A 246 -14.79 -26.33 -2.09
CA LYS A 246 -14.16 -27.52 -1.51
C LYS A 246 -13.47 -27.20 -0.17
N VAL A 247 -12.82 -26.05 -0.06
CA VAL A 247 -12.19 -25.60 1.19
C VAL A 247 -13.26 -25.39 2.29
N LEU A 248 -14.38 -24.73 1.95
CA LEU A 248 -15.51 -24.55 2.88
C LEU A 248 -16.10 -25.87 3.36
N GLU A 249 -16.30 -26.82 2.45
CA GLU A 249 -16.89 -28.13 2.76
C GLU A 249 -16.02 -28.95 3.72
N LYS A 250 -14.69 -28.80 3.62
CA LYS A 250 -13.73 -29.59 4.41
C LYS A 250 -13.42 -28.97 5.77
N GLU A 251 -13.34 -27.65 5.85
CA GLU A 251 -12.77 -26.94 7.00
C GLU A 251 -13.80 -26.04 7.72
N GLY A 252 -15.10 -26.35 7.57
CA GLY A 252 -16.28 -25.53 7.87
C GLY A 252 -16.45 -24.92 9.27
N GLU A 253 -15.55 -25.17 10.23
CA GLU A 253 -15.47 -24.40 11.50
C GLU A 253 -14.15 -23.65 11.72
N GLU A 254 -13.02 -24.05 11.09
CA GLU A 254 -11.70 -23.43 11.35
C GLU A 254 -11.45 -22.17 10.48
N TYR A 255 -12.03 -22.07 9.28
CA TYR A 255 -11.71 -20.98 8.35
C TYR A 255 -12.72 -19.82 8.38
N LYS A 256 -12.71 -19.09 9.50
CA LYS A 256 -13.39 -17.80 9.68
C LYS A 256 -13.02 -16.79 8.57
N THR A 257 -11.82 -16.90 8.01
CA THR A 257 -11.29 -16.07 6.92
C THR A 257 -12.04 -16.26 5.60
N LEU A 258 -12.47 -17.49 5.26
CA LEU A 258 -13.22 -17.75 4.03
C LEU A 258 -14.69 -17.36 4.16
N PHE A 259 -15.27 -17.53 5.36
CA PHE A 259 -16.57 -16.93 5.68
C PHE A 259 -16.48 -15.39 5.55
N ASN A 260 -15.40 -14.78 6.03
CA ASN A 260 -15.14 -13.35 5.85
C ASN A 260 -14.87 -12.96 4.38
N PHE A 261 -14.32 -13.85 3.55
CA PHE A 261 -14.17 -13.67 2.10
C PHE A 261 -15.54 -13.63 1.40
N VAL A 262 -16.41 -14.59 1.69
CA VAL A 262 -17.75 -14.68 1.09
C VAL A 262 -18.69 -13.60 1.63
N THR A 263 -18.55 -13.21 2.90
CA THR A 263 -19.41 -12.20 3.55
C THR A 263 -18.81 -10.79 3.58
N ASN A 264 -17.60 -10.62 3.03
CA ASN A 264 -16.78 -9.41 3.09
C ASN A 264 -16.67 -8.78 4.50
N LYS A 265 -16.58 -9.62 5.55
CA LYS A 265 -16.48 -9.19 6.96
C LYS A 265 -15.05 -9.10 7.51
N GLY A 266 -14.03 -9.25 6.66
CA GLY A 266 -12.62 -9.28 7.07
C GLY A 266 -12.05 -7.89 7.37
N ALA A 267 -12.24 -7.41 8.60
CA ALA A 267 -11.50 -6.28 9.15
C ALA A 267 -10.22 -6.79 9.86
N GLY A 268 -9.06 -6.38 9.36
CA GLY A 268 -7.83 -6.29 10.15
C GLY A 268 -7.58 -4.82 10.50
N ASP A 269 -6.97 -4.56 11.65
CA ASP A 269 -6.84 -3.25 12.32
C ASP A 269 -6.15 -2.12 11.50
N ALA A 270 -5.70 -2.36 10.28
CA ALA A 270 -5.10 -1.35 9.40
C ALA A 270 -5.96 -0.96 8.18
N GLY A 271 -7.16 -1.53 8.01
CA GLY A 271 -7.99 -1.27 6.82
C GLY A 271 -9.47 -1.18 7.13
N GLY A 272 -9.95 0.01 7.49
CA GLY A 272 -11.31 0.49 7.20
C GLY A 272 -12.49 -0.45 7.47
N GLY A 273 -12.52 -1.16 8.60
CA GLY A 273 -13.59 -2.09 8.93
C GLY A 273 -14.50 -1.62 10.05
N SER A 274 -15.56 -0.88 9.72
CA SER A 274 -16.84 -0.92 10.48
C SER A 274 -18.05 -0.31 9.76
N ALA A 275 -17.91 0.22 8.54
CA ALA A 275 -18.99 0.94 7.88
C ALA A 275 -19.42 0.41 6.50
N ASP A 276 -18.72 -0.56 5.92
CA ASP A 276 -19.05 -1.03 4.57
C ASP A 276 -20.08 -2.18 4.58
N VAL A 277 -21.32 -1.82 4.95
CA VAL A 277 -22.51 -2.65 4.71
C VAL A 277 -22.87 -2.66 3.21
N GLU A 278 -22.32 -1.73 2.43
CA GLU A 278 -22.42 -1.68 0.97
C GLU A 278 -21.85 -2.94 0.32
N SER A 279 -20.82 -3.56 0.90
CA SER A 279 -20.28 -4.85 0.43
C SER A 279 -21.19 -6.06 0.67
N ALA A 280 -21.87 -6.13 1.81
CA ALA A 280 -22.89 -7.15 2.07
C ALA A 280 -24.18 -6.86 1.29
N ALA A 281 -24.52 -5.57 1.12
CA ALA A 281 -25.58 -5.11 0.26
C ALA A 281 -25.29 -5.46 -1.21
N LEU A 282 -24.04 -5.34 -1.69
CA LEU A 282 -23.57 -5.72 -3.02
C LEU A 282 -23.59 -7.24 -3.24
N ALA A 283 -23.32 -8.05 -2.22
CA ALA A 283 -23.50 -9.50 -2.29
C ALA A 283 -24.99 -9.87 -2.38
N VAL A 284 -25.85 -9.16 -1.65
CA VAL A 284 -27.31 -9.28 -1.75
C VAL A 284 -27.84 -8.69 -3.06
N GLU A 285 -27.23 -7.62 -3.59
CA GLU A 285 -27.54 -6.98 -4.87
C GLU A 285 -27.12 -7.86 -6.03
N ALA A 286 -25.96 -8.52 -5.97
CA ALA A 286 -25.54 -9.53 -6.93
C ALA A 286 -26.51 -10.73 -6.93
N LEU A 287 -26.99 -11.14 -5.75
CA LEU A 287 -28.06 -12.15 -5.63
C LEU A 287 -29.41 -11.63 -6.17
N LEU A 288 -29.70 -10.33 -6.05
CA LEU A 288 -30.90 -9.67 -6.59
C LEU A 288 -30.84 -9.47 -8.11
N GLU A 289 -29.67 -9.11 -8.67
CA GLU A 289 -29.42 -8.93 -10.11
C GLU A 289 -29.47 -10.29 -10.84
N LEU A 290 -29.06 -11.36 -10.15
CA LEU A 290 -29.29 -12.75 -10.56
C LEU A 290 -30.77 -13.19 -10.45
N SER A 291 -31.57 -12.52 -9.61
CA SER A 291 -33.00 -12.80 -9.41
C SER A 291 -33.93 -11.93 -10.28
N TYR A 292 -33.42 -10.82 -10.84
CA TYR A 292 -34.15 -9.85 -11.65
C TYR A 292 -33.25 -9.20 -12.71
N PRO A 293 -33.15 -9.74 -13.93
CA PRO A 293 -32.60 -8.97 -15.04
C PRO A 293 -33.63 -7.92 -15.49
N SER A 294 -33.12 -6.74 -15.86
CA SER A 294 -33.90 -5.67 -16.47
C SER A 294 -34.70 -6.20 -17.68
N PRO A 295 -35.95 -5.74 -17.91
CA PRO A 295 -36.85 -6.33 -18.91
C PRO A 295 -36.39 -6.30 -20.38
N SER A 296 -35.21 -5.73 -20.67
CA SER A 296 -34.63 -5.67 -22.01
C SER A 296 -33.85 -6.92 -22.44
N SER A 297 -33.56 -7.88 -21.55
CA SER A 297 -32.78 -9.09 -21.88
C SER A 297 -33.56 -10.40 -21.71
N ALA A 298 -34.79 -10.44 -22.23
CA ALA A 298 -35.63 -11.64 -22.22
C ALA A 298 -35.18 -12.67 -23.28
N SER A 299 -34.13 -13.45 -23.00
CA SER A 299 -33.98 -14.79 -23.58
C SER A 299 -33.05 -15.71 -22.77
N SER A 300 -33.59 -16.84 -22.32
CA SER A 300 -32.93 -18.04 -21.75
C SER A 300 -32.16 -17.98 -20.41
N SER A 301 -31.73 -16.83 -19.89
CA SER A 301 -30.83 -16.83 -18.70
C SER A 301 -31.53 -16.89 -17.33
N THR A 302 -32.78 -16.41 -17.24
CA THR A 302 -33.52 -16.30 -15.96
C THR A 302 -33.83 -17.66 -15.34
N THR A 303 -34.04 -18.68 -16.18
CA THR A 303 -34.25 -20.06 -15.72
C THR A 303 -32.94 -20.69 -15.25
N ALA A 304 -31.79 -20.27 -15.79
CA ALA A 304 -30.48 -20.88 -15.52
C ALA A 304 -29.90 -20.46 -14.16
N ALA A 305 -30.01 -19.19 -13.76
CA ALA A 305 -29.53 -18.74 -12.45
C ALA A 305 -30.33 -19.34 -11.28
N LEU A 306 -31.66 -19.43 -11.45
CA LEU A 306 -32.52 -20.15 -10.51
C LEU A 306 -32.25 -21.66 -10.55
N ASP A 307 -32.04 -22.28 -11.72
CA ASP A 307 -31.65 -23.70 -11.80
C ASP A 307 -30.31 -23.96 -11.10
N ILE A 308 -29.36 -23.02 -11.17
CA ILE A 308 -28.05 -23.14 -10.51
C ILE A 308 -28.21 -23.05 -8.99
N LEU A 309 -28.97 -22.07 -8.47
CA LEU A 309 -29.27 -21.98 -7.03
C LEU A 309 -30.03 -23.21 -6.52
N THR A 310 -31.00 -23.69 -7.29
CA THR A 310 -31.84 -24.86 -6.91
C THR A 310 -31.09 -26.20 -7.08
N LYS A 311 -30.11 -26.30 -8.00
CA LYS A 311 -29.29 -27.51 -8.21
C LYS A 311 -28.00 -27.54 -7.38
N LYS A 312 -27.42 -26.39 -7.01
CA LYS A 312 -26.08 -26.33 -6.40
C LYS A 312 -26.02 -25.85 -4.95
N VAL A 313 -26.98 -25.04 -4.46
CA VAL A 313 -26.83 -24.42 -3.13
C VAL A 313 -27.59 -25.14 -2.03
N ASP A 314 -28.79 -25.66 -2.32
CA ASP A 314 -29.50 -26.63 -1.47
C ASP A 314 -30.75 -27.05 -2.23
N SER A 315 -30.93 -28.33 -2.57
CA SER A 315 -32.14 -28.76 -3.29
C SER A 315 -33.44 -28.52 -2.49
N SER A 316 -33.31 -28.19 -1.20
CA SER A 316 -34.41 -27.94 -0.27
C SER A 316 -34.69 -26.45 -0.01
N LEU A 317 -33.75 -25.54 -0.33
CA LEU A 317 -33.75 -24.13 0.11
C LEU A 317 -34.00 -23.97 1.63
N GLU A 318 -33.77 -24.98 2.47
CA GLU A 318 -34.22 -24.97 3.87
C GLU A 318 -33.39 -24.06 4.77
N SER A 319 -32.10 -23.91 4.47
CA SER A 319 -31.16 -23.10 5.26
C SER A 319 -31.20 -21.60 4.95
N LEU A 320 -31.64 -21.21 3.74
CA LEU A 320 -31.61 -19.82 3.27
C LEU A 320 -32.55 -18.88 4.05
N PRO A 321 -33.80 -19.26 4.40
CA PRO A 321 -34.66 -18.44 5.25
C PRO A 321 -34.09 -18.19 6.63
N ASP A 322 -33.38 -19.16 7.22
CA ASP A 322 -32.80 -19.02 8.55
C ASP A 322 -31.57 -18.12 8.53
N LEU A 323 -30.73 -18.20 7.48
CA LEU A 323 -29.65 -17.24 7.23
C LEU A 323 -30.16 -15.80 7.05
N LEU A 324 -31.22 -15.61 6.26
CA LEU A 324 -31.84 -14.30 6.05
C LEU A 324 -32.49 -13.76 7.34
N LYS A 325 -33.05 -14.63 8.20
CA LYS A 325 -33.57 -14.24 9.51
C LYS A 325 -32.46 -13.80 10.45
N ILE A 326 -31.34 -14.52 10.48
CA ILE A 326 -30.16 -14.14 11.28
C ILE A 326 -29.64 -12.77 10.83
N TYR A 327 -29.54 -12.53 9.51
CA TYR A 327 -29.16 -11.24 8.96
C TYR A 327 -30.14 -10.12 9.37
N ALA A 328 -31.45 -10.32 9.16
CA ALA A 328 -32.48 -9.33 9.47
C ALA A 328 -32.60 -9.03 10.98
N SER A 329 -32.19 -9.97 11.85
CA SER A 329 -32.21 -9.81 13.31
C SER A 329 -30.88 -9.29 13.89
N THR A 330 -29.86 -9.09 13.06
CA THR A 330 -28.57 -8.59 13.52
C THR A 330 -28.69 -7.12 13.97
N PRO A 331 -28.27 -6.74 15.19
CA PRO A 331 -28.45 -5.38 15.71
C PRO A 331 -27.88 -4.26 14.84
N SER A 332 -26.77 -4.50 14.13
CA SER A 332 -26.19 -3.54 13.18
C SER A 332 -27.09 -3.29 11.97
N VAL A 333 -27.81 -4.31 11.50
CA VAL A 333 -28.76 -4.26 10.39
C VAL A 333 -30.09 -3.61 10.83
N LEU A 334 -30.46 -3.79 12.11
CA LEU A 334 -31.64 -3.14 12.72
C LEU A 334 -31.43 -1.65 13.05
N SER A 335 -30.21 -1.13 12.92
CA SER A 335 -29.96 0.30 13.06
C SER A 335 -30.68 1.10 11.95
N SER A 336 -31.01 2.38 12.21
CA SER A 336 -31.82 3.20 11.31
C SER A 336 -31.26 3.31 9.88
N SER A 337 -29.95 3.16 9.73
CA SER A 337 -29.20 3.19 8.48
C SER A 337 -29.41 1.97 7.56
N PHE A 338 -29.91 0.83 8.09
CA PHE A 338 -30.04 -0.43 7.34
C PHE A 338 -31.43 -1.09 7.45
N SER A 339 -32.40 -0.35 7.96
CA SER A 339 -33.79 -0.80 8.11
C SER A 339 -34.43 -1.21 6.77
N ASP A 340 -34.01 -0.61 5.66
CA ASP A 340 -34.45 -0.96 4.30
C ASP A 340 -33.89 -2.34 3.86
N SER A 341 -32.65 -2.69 4.23
CA SER A 341 -32.05 -4.02 3.97
C SER A 341 -32.69 -5.13 4.80
N ALA A 342 -33.01 -4.86 6.07
CA ALA A 342 -33.76 -5.78 6.93
C ALA A 342 -35.16 -6.08 6.34
N SER A 343 -35.83 -5.03 5.85
CA SER A 343 -37.15 -5.14 5.23
C SER A 343 -37.12 -5.96 3.94
N THR A 344 -36.07 -5.78 3.13
CA THR A 344 -35.84 -6.56 1.91
C THR A 344 -35.58 -8.03 2.23
N ALA A 345 -34.75 -8.34 3.23
CA ALA A 345 -34.50 -9.72 3.67
C ALA A 345 -35.79 -10.43 4.15
N ILE A 346 -36.64 -9.73 4.89
CA ILE A 346 -37.95 -10.24 5.34
C ILE A 346 -38.87 -10.51 4.14
N ALA A 347 -38.94 -9.59 3.17
CA ALA A 347 -39.74 -9.78 1.96
C ALA A 347 -39.29 -11.00 1.13
N ILE A 348 -37.98 -11.29 1.11
CA ILE A 348 -37.42 -12.47 0.46
C ILE A 348 -37.82 -13.75 1.20
N ILE A 349 -37.73 -13.76 2.54
CA ILE A 349 -38.19 -14.89 3.37
C ILE A 349 -39.67 -15.20 3.11
N ASP A 350 -40.50 -14.17 3.03
CA ASP A 350 -41.94 -14.32 2.77
C ASP A 350 -42.19 -14.93 1.38
N ARG A 351 -41.42 -14.50 0.37
CA ARG A 351 -41.54 -15.02 -1.00
C ARG A 351 -41.07 -16.46 -1.14
N ILE A 352 -39.94 -16.83 -0.52
CA ILE A 352 -39.47 -18.22 -0.47
C ILE A 352 -40.54 -19.10 0.18
N SER A 353 -41.14 -18.63 1.28
CA SER A 353 -42.23 -19.33 1.97
C SER A 353 -43.47 -19.50 1.06
N LEU A 354 -43.85 -18.45 0.32
CA LEU A 354 -44.97 -18.49 -0.63
C LEU A 354 -44.70 -19.51 -1.76
N LEU A 355 -43.48 -19.55 -2.31
CA LEU A 355 -43.08 -20.47 -3.38
C LEU A 355 -43.04 -21.92 -2.90
N LYS A 356 -42.57 -22.18 -1.67
CA LYS A 356 -42.61 -23.51 -1.03
C LYS A 356 -44.06 -24.00 -0.93
N ASN A 357 -44.97 -23.14 -0.49
CA ASN A 357 -46.39 -23.45 -0.42
C ASN A 357 -46.98 -23.72 -1.80
N LYS A 358 -46.71 -22.88 -2.81
CA LYS A 358 -47.19 -23.06 -4.19
C LYS A 358 -46.73 -24.39 -4.79
N THR A 359 -45.47 -24.77 -4.57
CA THR A 359 -44.88 -26.01 -5.08
C THR A 359 -45.47 -27.24 -4.38
N SER A 360 -45.63 -27.19 -3.05
CA SER A 360 -46.31 -28.23 -2.28
C SER A 360 -47.75 -28.43 -2.74
N THR A 361 -48.48 -27.34 -2.94
CA THR A 361 -49.87 -27.34 -3.40
C THR A 361 -49.98 -27.90 -4.83
N ALA A 362 -49.10 -27.49 -5.74
CA ALA A 362 -49.05 -28.02 -7.11
C ALA A 362 -48.75 -29.54 -7.13
N LYS A 363 -47.84 -30.01 -6.27
CA LYS A 363 -47.54 -31.44 -6.11
C LYS A 363 -48.75 -32.21 -5.59
N ALA A 364 -49.44 -31.70 -4.57
CA ALA A 364 -50.68 -32.29 -4.05
C ALA A 364 -51.77 -32.36 -5.13
N VAL A 365 -51.96 -31.30 -5.93
CA VAL A 365 -52.91 -31.28 -7.06
C VAL A 365 -52.54 -32.30 -8.13
N SER A 366 -51.25 -32.46 -8.44
CA SER A 366 -50.79 -33.46 -9.42
C SER A 366 -51.06 -34.89 -8.95
N ILE A 367 -50.86 -35.17 -7.66
CA ILE A 367 -51.15 -36.47 -7.03
C ILE A 367 -52.66 -36.74 -7.07
N LEU A 368 -53.50 -35.75 -6.74
CA LEU A 368 -54.95 -35.85 -6.81
C LEU A 368 -55.44 -36.09 -8.26
N LYS A 369 -54.88 -35.38 -9.25
CA LYS A 369 -55.19 -35.61 -10.67
C LYS A 369 -54.78 -37.02 -11.13
N ALA A 370 -53.62 -37.51 -10.70
CA ALA A 370 -53.16 -38.86 -11.01
C ALA A 370 -54.04 -39.94 -10.35
N ALA A 371 -54.46 -39.73 -9.11
CA ALA A 371 -55.39 -40.62 -8.40
C ALA A 371 -56.77 -40.65 -9.05
N ALA A 372 -57.29 -39.49 -9.49
CA ALA A 372 -58.54 -39.40 -10.23
C ALA A 372 -58.49 -40.13 -11.58
N LYS A 373 -57.36 -40.00 -12.32
CA LYS A 373 -57.15 -40.70 -13.60
C LYS A 373 -57.05 -42.22 -13.44
N ARG A 374 -56.43 -42.71 -12.36
CA ARG A 374 -56.38 -44.16 -12.05
C ARG A 374 -57.76 -44.73 -11.69
N LYS A 375 -58.61 -43.98 -10.99
CA LYS A 375 -59.98 -44.40 -10.66
C LYS A 375 -60.89 -44.49 -11.89
N SER A 376 -60.69 -43.63 -12.89
CA SER A 376 -61.41 -43.67 -14.18
C SER A 376 -61.15 -44.92 -15.02
N ILE A 377 -60.07 -45.67 -14.75
CA ILE A 377 -59.66 -46.86 -15.53
C ILE A 377 -60.23 -48.15 -14.90
N VAL A 378 -60.70 -48.11 -13.65
CA VAL A 378 -61.13 -49.29 -12.88
C VAL A 378 -62.64 -49.58 -12.98
N THR A 379 -63.42 -48.76 -13.69
CA THR A 379 -64.90 -48.88 -13.72
C THR A 379 -65.47 -49.76 -14.86
N SER A 380 -64.77 -50.81 -15.31
CA SER A 380 -65.29 -51.73 -16.36
C SER A 380 -65.67 -53.13 -15.86
N THR A 381 -65.84 -53.36 -14.56
CA THR A 381 -66.28 -54.65 -14.01
C THR A 381 -67.51 -54.48 -13.13
N LYS A 382 -68.48 -55.37 -13.37
CA LYS A 382 -69.92 -55.27 -13.04
C LYS A 382 -70.25 -55.05 -11.56
N ASP A 383 -71.16 -54.10 -11.36
CA ASP A 383 -72.24 -53.95 -10.38
C ASP A 383 -72.19 -54.74 -9.07
N ASP A 384 -71.72 -54.07 -8.02
CA ASP A 384 -72.11 -54.31 -6.62
C ASP A 384 -72.66 -52.99 -6.04
N GLU A 385 -73.92 -52.97 -5.58
CA GLU A 385 -74.60 -51.77 -5.04
C GLU A 385 -73.85 -51.10 -3.87
N ALA A 386 -73.00 -51.84 -3.16
CA ALA A 386 -72.13 -51.29 -2.11
C ALA A 386 -71.06 -50.31 -2.65
N THR A 387 -70.63 -50.46 -3.90
CA THR A 387 -69.62 -49.59 -4.51
C THR A 387 -70.17 -48.19 -4.86
N VAL A 388 -71.47 -48.10 -5.17
CA VAL A 388 -72.14 -46.84 -5.56
C VAL A 388 -72.15 -45.84 -4.39
N ALA A 389 -72.41 -46.30 -3.17
CA ALA A 389 -72.42 -45.45 -1.97
C ALA A 389 -71.02 -44.91 -1.63
N VAL A 390 -69.99 -45.74 -1.77
CA VAL A 390 -68.58 -45.35 -1.53
C VAL A 390 -68.12 -44.33 -2.58
N THR A 391 -68.51 -44.48 -3.84
CA THR A 391 -68.21 -43.48 -4.88
C THR A 391 -68.91 -42.14 -4.65
N LYS A 392 -70.15 -42.13 -4.14
CA LYS A 392 -70.87 -40.88 -3.86
C LYS A 392 -70.23 -40.10 -2.72
N ASN A 393 -69.78 -40.79 -1.66
CA ASN A 393 -69.11 -40.15 -0.53
C ASN A 393 -67.72 -39.60 -0.93
N ALA A 394 -66.96 -40.38 -1.71
CA ALA A 394 -65.66 -39.93 -2.23
C ALA A 394 -65.78 -38.71 -3.17
N LYS A 395 -66.86 -38.62 -3.97
CA LYS A 395 -67.12 -37.47 -4.83
C LYS A 395 -67.44 -36.22 -4.03
N ASN A 396 -68.19 -36.34 -2.94
CA ASN A 396 -68.49 -35.21 -2.04
C ASN A 396 -67.24 -34.71 -1.31
N GLU A 397 -66.39 -35.61 -0.79
CA GLU A 397 -65.11 -35.22 -0.18
C GLU A 397 -64.14 -34.59 -1.19
N LEU A 398 -64.13 -35.08 -2.44
CA LEU A 398 -63.33 -34.48 -3.50
C LEU A 398 -63.84 -33.08 -3.90
N MET A 399 -65.16 -32.85 -3.82
CA MET A 399 -65.75 -31.52 -4.07
C MET A 399 -65.40 -30.54 -2.94
N LYS A 400 -65.52 -30.95 -1.67
CA LYS A 400 -65.11 -30.12 -0.52
C LYS A 400 -63.62 -29.77 -0.54
N THR A 401 -62.76 -30.74 -0.87
CA THR A 401 -61.31 -30.48 -0.97
C THR A 401 -60.97 -29.57 -2.13
N LYS A 402 -61.67 -29.68 -3.27
CA LYS A 402 -61.53 -28.73 -4.40
C LYS A 402 -61.92 -27.31 -3.98
N GLU A 403 -63.07 -27.13 -3.33
CA GLU A 403 -63.52 -25.81 -2.85
C GLU A 403 -62.57 -25.22 -1.81
N ALA A 404 -62.04 -26.04 -0.90
CA ALA A 404 -61.04 -25.61 0.07
C ALA A 404 -59.75 -25.14 -0.62
N LEU A 405 -59.31 -25.84 -1.66
CA LEU A 405 -58.12 -25.47 -2.44
C LEU A 405 -58.33 -24.18 -3.24
N GLU A 406 -59.50 -24.00 -3.85
CA GLU A 406 -59.86 -22.78 -4.58
C GLU A 406 -59.87 -21.57 -3.64
N ARG A 407 -60.37 -21.71 -2.41
CA ARG A 407 -60.29 -20.66 -1.38
C ARG A 407 -58.85 -20.35 -0.96
N GLN A 408 -58.00 -21.38 -0.84
CA GLN A 408 -56.59 -21.17 -0.52
C GLN A 408 -55.85 -20.44 -1.64
N ILE A 409 -56.12 -20.78 -2.90
CA ILE A 409 -55.55 -20.10 -4.07
C ILE A 409 -55.99 -18.63 -4.09
N ALA A 410 -57.28 -18.35 -3.92
CA ALA A 410 -57.79 -16.97 -3.89
C ALA A 410 -57.16 -16.13 -2.76
N ASN A 411 -56.98 -16.72 -1.57
CA ASN A 411 -56.31 -16.04 -0.46
C ASN A 411 -54.81 -15.80 -0.75
N ALA A 412 -54.13 -16.75 -1.39
CA ALA A 412 -52.74 -16.58 -1.80
C ALA A 412 -52.58 -15.47 -2.86
N GLU A 413 -53.48 -15.40 -3.84
CA GLU A 413 -53.50 -14.34 -4.86
C GLU A 413 -53.74 -12.95 -4.24
N GLU A 414 -54.62 -12.84 -3.23
CA GLU A 414 -54.84 -11.59 -2.52
C GLU A 414 -53.60 -11.15 -1.71
N GLN A 415 -52.92 -12.09 -1.05
CA GLN A 415 -51.67 -11.83 -0.34
C GLN A 415 -50.57 -11.38 -1.31
N GLU A 416 -50.44 -12.02 -2.47
CA GLU A 416 -49.50 -11.62 -3.52
C GLU A 416 -49.77 -10.18 -3.98
N ARG A 417 -51.04 -9.82 -4.17
CA ARG A 417 -51.42 -8.46 -4.57
C ARG A 417 -51.06 -7.41 -3.51
N LYS A 418 -51.27 -7.72 -2.23
CA LYS A 418 -50.87 -6.87 -1.09
C LYS A 418 -49.35 -6.70 -1.01
N LEU A 419 -48.59 -7.76 -1.25
CA LEU A 419 -47.12 -7.71 -1.29
C LEU A 419 -46.61 -6.87 -2.46
N GLN A 420 -47.16 -7.06 -3.66
CA GLN A 420 -46.81 -6.23 -4.83
C GLN A 420 -47.07 -4.74 -4.58
N GLN A 421 -48.18 -4.39 -3.92
CA GLN A 421 -48.48 -3.01 -3.56
C GLN A 421 -47.48 -2.44 -2.54
N ARG A 422 -47.08 -3.24 -1.53
CA ARG A 422 -46.06 -2.85 -0.55
C ARG A 422 -44.70 -2.62 -1.21
N LEU A 423 -44.30 -3.48 -2.14
CA LEU A 423 -43.05 -3.34 -2.90
C LEU A 423 -43.06 -2.06 -3.74
N ALA A 424 -44.13 -1.79 -4.49
CA ALA A 424 -44.24 -0.56 -5.29
C ALA A 424 -44.15 0.71 -4.42
N ASN A 425 -44.73 0.68 -3.21
CA ASN A 425 -44.63 1.79 -2.26
C ASN A 425 -43.22 1.94 -1.68
N ALA A 426 -42.53 0.84 -1.40
CA ALA A 426 -41.15 0.84 -0.92
C ALA A 426 -40.17 1.36 -1.98
N GLU A 427 -40.32 0.92 -3.24
CA GLU A 427 -39.56 1.42 -4.39
C GLU A 427 -39.76 2.93 -4.57
N LYS A 428 -41.01 3.41 -4.51
CA LYS A 428 -41.28 4.84 -4.59
C LYS A 428 -40.60 5.63 -3.46
N ASN A 429 -40.68 5.15 -2.22
CA ASN A 429 -40.04 5.80 -1.08
C ASN A 429 -38.51 5.80 -1.20
N SER A 430 -37.92 4.70 -1.68
CA SER A 430 -36.48 4.62 -1.95
C SER A 430 -36.04 5.63 -3.01
N ASN A 431 -36.77 5.71 -4.13
CA ASN A 431 -36.50 6.67 -5.20
C ASN A 431 -36.60 8.12 -4.72
N ASP A 432 -37.58 8.44 -3.87
CA ASP A 432 -37.71 9.77 -3.27
C ASP A 432 -36.51 10.10 -2.35
N LYS A 433 -36.00 9.12 -1.59
CA LYS A 433 -34.79 9.27 -0.76
C LYS A 433 -33.53 9.44 -1.61
N ILE A 434 -33.36 8.65 -2.67
CA ILE A 434 -32.23 8.74 -3.61
C ILE A 434 -32.19 10.14 -4.23
N ALA A 435 -33.33 10.62 -4.74
CA ALA A 435 -33.42 11.96 -5.31
C ALA A 435 -33.10 13.08 -4.28
N ALA A 436 -33.41 12.86 -2.99
CA ALA A 436 -33.04 13.80 -1.93
C ALA A 436 -31.53 13.75 -1.60
N LEU A 437 -30.90 12.57 -1.64
CA LEU A 437 -29.46 12.41 -1.45
C LEU A 437 -28.66 12.99 -2.62
N GLU A 438 -29.10 12.78 -3.85
CA GLU A 438 -28.49 13.38 -5.05
C GLU A 438 -28.49 14.92 -4.98
N ARG A 439 -29.59 15.54 -4.52
CA ARG A 439 -29.62 16.99 -4.28
C ARG A 439 -28.62 17.44 -3.22
N LYS A 440 -28.52 16.71 -2.09
CA LYS A 440 -27.56 17.04 -1.03
C LYS A 440 -26.11 16.88 -1.48
N LEU A 441 -25.82 15.87 -2.31
CA LEU A 441 -24.50 15.66 -2.88
C LEU A 441 -24.13 16.82 -3.82
N ALA A 442 -25.05 17.22 -4.71
CA ALA A 442 -24.85 18.35 -5.60
C ALA A 442 -24.63 19.68 -4.83
N GLU A 443 -25.37 19.91 -3.74
CA GLU A 443 -25.18 21.07 -2.86
C GLU A 443 -23.80 21.05 -2.16
N ALA A 444 -23.36 19.88 -1.69
CA ALA A 444 -22.06 19.71 -1.04
C ALA A 444 -20.89 19.89 -2.02
N GLU A 445 -21.01 19.38 -3.25
CA GLU A 445 -20.03 19.57 -4.32
C GLU A 445 -19.93 21.05 -4.72
N ALA A 446 -21.06 21.75 -4.86
CA ALA A 446 -21.10 23.19 -5.13
C ALA A 446 -20.41 23.99 -4.00
N ALA A 447 -20.65 23.62 -2.73
CA ALA A 447 -19.99 24.24 -1.58
C ALA A 447 -18.46 23.99 -1.57
N LYS A 448 -18.02 22.76 -1.88
CA LYS A 448 -16.60 22.41 -1.95
C LYS A 448 -15.88 23.14 -3.08
N LEU A 449 -16.52 23.29 -4.23
CA LEU A 449 -15.97 24.03 -5.37
C LEU A 449 -15.87 25.53 -5.09
N LYS A 450 -16.88 26.10 -4.41
CA LYS A 450 -16.83 27.47 -3.91
C LYS A 450 -15.66 27.68 -2.94
N TYR A 451 -15.49 26.79 -1.97
CA TYR A 451 -14.38 26.87 -1.01
C TYR A 451 -13.01 26.82 -1.69
N ARG A 452 -12.80 25.91 -2.66
CA ARG A 452 -11.55 25.85 -3.43
C ARG A 452 -11.28 27.13 -4.22
N ASN A 453 -12.31 27.73 -4.81
CA ASN A 453 -12.16 28.99 -5.54
C ASN A 453 -11.78 30.14 -4.59
N ASP A 454 -12.43 30.23 -3.42
CA ASP A 454 -12.13 31.24 -2.41
C ASP A 454 -10.69 31.07 -1.87
N ASP A 455 -10.24 29.84 -1.64
CA ASP A 455 -8.86 29.51 -1.20
C ASP A 455 -7.81 29.85 -2.26
N MET A 456 -8.03 29.47 -3.52
CA MET A 456 -7.14 29.86 -4.63
C MET A 456 -7.06 31.39 -4.78
N GLN A 457 -8.17 32.10 -4.59
CA GLN A 457 -8.19 33.56 -4.65
C GLN A 457 -7.40 34.19 -3.49
N ALA A 458 -7.45 33.59 -2.29
CA ALA A 458 -6.63 33.99 -1.15
C ALA A 458 -5.13 33.76 -1.42
N GLN A 459 -4.75 32.56 -1.87
CA GLN A 459 -3.36 32.23 -2.23
C GLN A 459 -2.81 33.15 -3.33
N MET A 460 -3.61 33.47 -4.36
CA MET A 460 -3.19 34.39 -5.42
C MET A 460 -2.99 35.81 -4.91
N SER A 461 -3.80 36.24 -3.92
CA SER A 461 -3.65 37.54 -3.26
C SER A 461 -2.37 37.60 -2.41
N GLU A 462 -2.05 36.53 -1.67
CA GLU A 462 -0.80 36.41 -0.91
C GLU A 462 0.43 36.40 -1.83
N MET A 463 0.37 35.65 -2.93
CA MET A 463 1.45 35.60 -3.93
C MET A 463 1.68 36.99 -4.57
N MET A 464 0.61 37.73 -4.88
CA MET A 464 0.70 39.10 -5.38
C MET A 464 1.36 40.06 -4.37
N ALA A 465 1.05 39.90 -3.07
CA ALA A 465 1.69 40.68 -2.02
C ALA A 465 3.19 40.35 -1.90
N ALA A 466 3.55 39.06 -1.89
CA ALA A 466 4.94 38.61 -1.83
C ALA A 466 5.76 39.08 -3.06
N MET A 467 5.18 39.02 -4.26
CA MET A 467 5.80 39.56 -5.48
C MET A 467 6.03 41.07 -5.40
N SER A 468 5.10 41.82 -4.81
CA SER A 468 5.27 43.25 -4.59
C SER A 468 6.43 43.54 -3.63
N GLU A 469 6.57 42.76 -2.56
CA GLU A 469 7.67 42.87 -1.60
C GLU A 469 9.03 42.53 -2.23
N THR A 470 9.11 41.43 -3.00
CA THR A 470 10.33 41.09 -3.74
C THR A 470 10.71 42.18 -4.74
N ARG A 471 9.73 42.75 -5.45
CA ARG A 471 9.99 43.89 -6.36
C ARG A 471 10.54 45.11 -5.60
N ALA A 472 10.07 45.38 -4.38
CA ALA A 472 10.62 46.46 -3.55
C ALA A 472 12.07 46.17 -3.11
N LEU A 473 12.38 44.92 -2.74
CA LEU A 473 13.74 44.50 -2.39
C LEU A 473 14.71 44.59 -3.58
N VAL A 474 14.29 44.17 -4.78
CA VAL A 474 15.10 44.27 -6.00
C VAL A 474 15.42 45.73 -6.31
N LYS A 475 14.45 46.64 -6.22
CA LYS A 475 14.73 48.09 -6.35
C LYS A 475 15.73 48.59 -5.31
N GLY A 476 15.67 48.07 -4.08
CA GLY A 476 16.63 48.37 -3.02
C GLY A 476 18.05 47.84 -3.29
N LEU A 477 18.17 46.72 -4.02
CA LEU A 477 19.46 46.17 -4.46
C LEU A 477 20.06 46.98 -5.61
N ASP A 478 19.26 47.37 -6.61
CA ASP A 478 19.73 48.21 -7.72
C ASP A 478 20.33 49.52 -7.23
N THR A 479 19.63 50.19 -6.30
CA THR A 479 20.15 51.41 -5.66
C THR A 479 21.45 51.22 -4.87
N LYS A 480 21.63 50.07 -4.21
CA LYS A 480 22.90 49.74 -3.53
C LYS A 480 24.03 49.45 -4.53
N THR A 481 23.72 48.76 -5.62
CA THR A 481 24.68 48.48 -6.71
C THR A 481 25.17 49.77 -7.35
N ASP A 482 24.27 50.72 -7.60
CA ASP A 482 24.62 52.05 -8.12
C ASP A 482 25.57 52.82 -7.17
N VAL A 483 25.33 52.74 -5.85
CA VAL A 483 26.21 53.34 -4.84
C VAL A 483 27.59 52.68 -4.83
N ILE A 484 27.66 51.34 -4.91
CA ILE A 484 28.92 50.60 -4.96
C ILE A 484 29.69 50.95 -6.23
N MET A 485 29.04 50.97 -7.39
CA MET A 485 29.69 51.31 -8.67
C MET A 485 30.20 52.74 -8.69
N SER A 486 29.48 53.69 -8.09
CA SER A 486 29.96 55.07 -7.90
C SER A 486 31.21 55.14 -7.02
N SER A 487 31.23 54.38 -5.91
CA SER A 487 32.39 54.27 -5.01
C SER A 487 33.60 53.67 -5.72
N VAL A 488 33.41 52.55 -6.43
CA VAL A 488 34.46 51.88 -7.22
C VAL A 488 35.04 52.82 -8.26
N ASN A 489 34.20 53.53 -9.03
CA ASN A 489 34.69 54.48 -10.04
C ASN A 489 35.48 55.64 -9.42
N THR A 490 35.09 56.10 -8.23
CA THR A 490 35.83 57.13 -7.48
C THR A 490 37.19 56.62 -7.02
N THR A 491 37.25 55.38 -6.50
CA THR A 491 38.50 54.72 -6.10
C THR A 491 39.40 54.46 -7.31
N LEU A 492 38.85 53.99 -8.43
CA LEU A 492 39.59 53.69 -9.65
C LEU A 492 40.17 54.97 -10.28
N SER A 493 39.41 56.06 -10.26
CA SER A 493 39.89 57.40 -10.67
C SER A 493 41.03 57.88 -9.77
N SER A 494 40.93 57.64 -8.46
CA SER A 494 41.99 57.97 -7.50
C SER A 494 43.26 57.14 -7.73
N LEU A 495 43.12 55.86 -8.07
CA LEU A 495 44.20 54.95 -8.46
C LEU A 495 44.82 55.32 -9.81
N GLN A 496 44.02 55.74 -10.79
CA GLN A 496 44.54 56.20 -12.08
C GLN A 496 45.34 57.50 -11.92
N ASN A 497 44.88 58.41 -11.06
CA ASN A 497 45.65 59.59 -10.65
C ASN A 497 46.93 59.23 -9.89
N PHE A 498 46.95 58.11 -9.15
CA PHE A 498 48.16 57.57 -8.52
C PHE A 498 49.19 57.10 -9.56
N TYR A 499 48.77 56.34 -10.57
CA TYR A 499 49.69 55.80 -11.59
C TYR A 499 50.15 56.79 -12.65
N THR A 500 49.36 57.83 -12.94
CA THR A 500 49.70 58.84 -13.95
C THR A 500 50.64 59.94 -13.47
N GLY A 501 51.05 59.91 -12.18
CA GLY A 501 52.10 60.78 -11.66
C GLY A 501 51.73 62.26 -11.51
N VAL A 502 50.43 62.61 -11.56
CA VAL A 502 49.97 64.01 -11.49
C VAL A 502 49.86 64.53 -10.05
N SER A 503 50.49 63.87 -9.07
CA SER A 503 50.39 64.23 -7.65
C SER A 503 51.75 64.56 -7.07
N GLU A 504 51.95 65.81 -6.65
CA GLU A 504 53.18 66.34 -6.04
C GLU A 504 53.42 65.89 -4.57
N VAL A 505 52.67 64.91 -4.07
CA VAL A 505 52.77 64.45 -2.68
C VAL A 505 53.66 63.20 -2.61
N PRO A 506 54.77 63.19 -1.85
CA PRO A 506 55.58 61.99 -1.65
C PRO A 506 54.77 60.95 -0.87
N ARG A 507 54.81 59.69 -1.33
CA ARG A 507 54.03 58.59 -0.74
C ARG A 507 54.95 57.39 -0.48
N TYR A 508 54.80 56.81 0.71
CA TYR A 508 55.64 55.72 1.24
C TYR A 508 54.90 54.39 1.18
N ILE A 509 55.63 53.30 0.89
CA ILE A 509 55.12 51.91 1.00
C ILE A 509 55.65 51.34 2.33
N LEU A 510 54.76 51.06 3.28
CA LEU A 510 55.11 50.43 4.55
C LEU A 510 54.86 48.93 4.47
N VAL A 511 55.92 48.11 4.49
CA VAL A 511 55.80 46.65 4.56
C VAL A 511 55.96 46.21 6.01
N VAL A 512 54.89 45.70 6.64
CA VAL A 512 54.91 45.25 8.03
C VAL A 512 54.97 43.71 8.09
N PRO A 513 56.08 43.11 8.53
CA PRO A 513 56.14 41.66 8.71
C PRO A 513 55.31 41.23 9.94
N PHE A 514 54.38 40.31 9.75
CA PHE A 514 53.64 39.66 10.84
C PHE A 514 54.33 38.35 11.21
N ALA A 515 54.74 38.22 12.48
CA ALA A 515 55.09 36.92 13.05
C ALA A 515 53.83 36.33 13.73
N LYS A 516 53.46 35.10 13.36
CA LYS A 516 52.26 34.45 13.91
C LYS A 516 52.55 33.99 15.34
N LYS A 517 52.03 34.71 16.34
CA LYS A 517 52.25 34.38 17.75
C LYS A 517 51.42 33.13 18.11
N THR A 518 52.07 32.01 18.40
CA THR A 518 51.44 30.89 19.11
C THR A 518 51.10 31.33 20.53
N GLU A 519 49.86 31.09 20.94
CA GLU A 519 49.28 31.55 22.20
C GLU A 519 50.12 31.15 23.43
N SER A 520 50.54 32.13 24.20
CA SER A 520 51.02 31.96 25.57
C SER A 520 50.63 33.19 26.38
N THR A 521 50.10 32.92 27.56
CA THR A 521 49.35 33.79 28.47
C THR A 521 50.16 34.96 29.03
N THR A 522 49.45 36.08 29.23
CA THR A 522 49.74 37.20 30.14
C THR A 522 51.05 37.99 29.97
N GLY A 523 50.95 39.18 29.38
CA GLY A 523 52.01 40.20 29.48
C GLY A 523 51.72 41.47 28.66
N LYS A 524 51.73 42.63 29.32
CA LYS A 524 51.46 43.97 28.78
C LYS A 524 52.31 44.30 27.53
N LEU A 525 51.66 44.89 26.51
CA LEU A 525 52.34 45.49 25.36
C LEU A 525 53.05 46.80 25.76
N SER A 526 54.38 46.83 25.65
CA SER A 526 55.14 48.07 25.58
C SER A 526 56.22 48.00 24.49
N ARG A 527 56.19 49.03 23.62
CA ARG A 527 57.27 49.57 22.77
C ARG A 527 58.11 48.59 21.94
N PHE A 528 57.77 48.49 20.65
CA PHE A 528 58.68 48.02 19.59
C PHE A 528 59.22 49.22 18.80
N PHE A 529 60.30 49.86 19.26
CA PHE A 529 61.22 50.57 18.36
C PHE A 529 62.61 50.61 19.02
N SER A 530 63.45 49.64 18.69
CA SER A 530 64.89 49.71 18.88
C SER A 530 65.59 49.06 17.68
N ALA A 531 66.67 49.72 17.23
CA ALA A 531 67.52 49.56 16.06
C ALA A 531 67.65 48.16 15.39
N PRO A 532 67.94 48.13 14.07
CA PRO A 532 67.87 46.90 13.27
C PRO A 532 69.02 45.96 13.60
N LYS A 533 68.68 44.75 14.05
CA LYS A 533 69.49 43.55 13.85
C LYS A 533 68.77 42.69 12.81
N GLU A 534 69.55 42.14 11.90
CA GLU A 534 69.15 41.33 10.74
C GLU A 534 67.93 40.43 11.04
N PHE A 535 66.78 40.78 10.46
CA PHE A 535 65.57 39.96 10.52
C PHE A 535 65.67 38.85 9.47
N PHE A 536 65.96 37.63 9.92
CA PHE A 536 65.83 36.43 9.08
C PHE A 536 64.34 36.07 8.97
N LEU A 537 63.76 36.23 7.77
CA LEU A 537 62.42 35.73 7.43
C LEU A 537 62.45 34.20 7.39
N SER A 538 62.04 33.54 8.47
CA SER A 538 61.97 32.07 8.56
C SER A 538 60.55 31.49 8.43
N GLU A 539 59.51 32.32 8.25
CA GLU A 539 58.12 31.87 8.09
C GLU A 539 57.55 32.08 6.67
N PRO A 540 56.61 31.23 6.22
CA PRO A 540 56.22 31.12 4.80
C PRO A 540 55.18 32.15 4.31
N THR A 541 54.62 33.01 5.16
CA THR A 541 53.55 33.94 4.73
C THR A 541 53.77 35.35 5.27
N ALA A 542 53.73 36.35 4.38
CA ALA A 542 53.77 37.77 4.74
C ALA A 542 52.52 38.48 4.18
N LYS A 543 52.05 39.52 4.86
CA LYS A 543 50.98 40.39 4.35
C LYS A 543 51.55 41.71 3.86
N LEU A 544 51.17 42.14 2.66
CA LEU A 544 51.46 43.47 2.14
C LEU A 544 50.23 44.34 2.36
N VAL A 545 50.38 45.37 3.17
CA VAL A 545 49.31 46.34 3.47
C VAL A 545 49.70 47.67 2.86
N ILE A 546 48.94 48.13 1.87
CA ILE A 546 49.14 49.47 1.29
C ILE A 546 48.29 50.45 2.09
N LEU A 547 48.94 51.39 2.78
CA LEU A 547 48.29 52.37 3.63
C LEU A 547 48.05 53.68 2.86
N CYS A 548 46.91 54.32 3.11
CA CYS A 548 46.64 55.65 2.61
C CYS A 548 47.54 56.67 3.34
N SER A 549 48.19 57.58 2.60
CA SER A 549 49.15 58.54 3.17
C SER A 549 48.54 59.57 4.13
N HIS A 550 47.21 59.73 4.12
CA HIS A 550 46.55 60.79 4.90
C HIS A 550 45.99 60.33 6.24
N ASP A 551 45.60 59.06 6.37
CA ASP A 551 44.97 58.53 7.61
C ASP A 551 45.50 57.15 8.04
N PHE A 552 46.47 56.60 7.31
CA PHE A 552 47.03 55.26 7.55
C PHE A 552 45.99 54.13 7.56
N SER A 553 44.83 54.34 6.91
CA SER A 553 43.86 53.27 6.69
C SER A 553 44.37 52.29 5.63
N ALA A 554 44.09 51.00 5.81
CA ALA A 554 44.46 49.96 4.85
C ALA A 554 43.58 50.07 3.60
N VAL A 555 44.21 50.35 2.46
CA VAL A 555 43.52 50.48 1.17
C VAL A 555 43.37 49.12 0.50
N VAL A 556 44.38 48.25 0.65
CA VAL A 556 44.38 46.88 0.11
C VAL A 556 45.21 45.94 1.01
N ASP A 557 44.71 44.73 1.25
CA ASP A 557 45.39 43.64 1.99
C ASP A 557 45.66 42.47 1.03
N PHE A 558 46.94 42.11 0.86
CA PHE A 558 47.36 40.97 0.06
C PHE A 558 48.16 39.97 0.89
N GLU A 559 47.82 38.69 0.76
CA GLU A 559 48.59 37.59 1.35
C GLU A 559 49.66 37.10 0.35
N ILE A 560 50.93 37.21 0.74
CA ILE A 560 52.08 36.77 -0.06
C ILE A 560 52.53 35.41 0.46
N LYS A 561 52.33 34.39 -0.37
CA LYS A 561 52.66 32.98 -0.06
C LYS A 561 54.15 32.65 -0.16
N GLU A 562 54.96 33.48 -0.83
CA GLU A 562 56.41 33.28 -0.95
C GLU A 562 57.17 34.61 -0.78
N PRO A 563 57.31 35.11 0.47
CA PRO A 563 57.82 36.45 0.73
C PRO A 563 59.25 36.67 0.22
N LYS A 564 60.10 35.64 0.26
CA LYS A 564 61.49 35.72 -0.18
C LYS A 564 61.62 35.93 -1.68
N GLN A 565 60.79 35.24 -2.46
CA GLN A 565 60.80 35.33 -3.92
C GLN A 565 60.22 36.68 -4.35
N PHE A 566 59.11 37.12 -3.73
CA PHE A 566 58.53 38.44 -3.96
C PHE A 566 59.50 39.60 -3.71
N VAL A 567 60.23 39.57 -2.58
CA VAL A 567 61.24 40.60 -2.28
C VAL A 567 62.38 40.57 -3.29
N LYS A 568 62.84 39.39 -3.70
CA LYS A 568 63.92 39.24 -4.70
C LYS A 568 63.51 39.79 -6.07
N ASP A 569 62.28 39.54 -6.49
CA ASP A 569 61.76 39.93 -7.80
C ASP A 569 61.42 41.43 -7.89
N HIS A 570 61.18 42.08 -6.75
CA HIS A 570 60.79 43.49 -6.68
C HIS A 570 61.78 44.37 -5.91
N ALA A 571 62.96 43.85 -5.55
CA ALA A 571 63.99 44.56 -4.78
C ALA A 571 64.42 45.89 -5.41
N ALA A 572 64.39 46.00 -6.74
CA ALA A 572 64.76 47.23 -7.45
C ALA A 572 63.68 48.32 -7.39
N THR A 573 62.43 47.95 -7.12
CA THR A 573 61.26 48.86 -7.12
C THR A 573 60.80 49.24 -5.71
N ILE A 574 61.20 48.47 -4.70
CA ILE A 574 60.89 48.74 -3.30
C ILE A 574 61.95 49.70 -2.74
N GLN A 575 61.68 51.01 -2.79
CA GLN A 575 62.41 51.97 -1.96
C GLN A 575 61.95 51.83 -0.51
N MET A 576 62.73 51.11 0.30
CA MET A 576 62.57 51.18 1.76
C MET A 576 63.08 52.53 2.24
N THR A 577 62.18 53.39 2.70
CA THR A 577 62.54 54.50 3.58
C THR A 577 62.30 54.00 5.01
N LEU A 578 63.37 53.96 5.82
CA LEU A 578 63.31 53.61 7.24
C LEU A 578 62.71 54.75 8.06
#